data_AF-A0A2M8E435-F1
#
_entry.id   AF-A0A2M8E435-F1
#
_cell.length_a   1.000
_cell.length_b   1.000
_cell.length_c   1.000
_cell.angle_alpha   90.00
_cell.angle_beta   90.00
_cell.angle_gamma   90.00
#
_symmetry.space_group_name_H-M   'P 1'
#
loop_
_entity.id
_entity.type
_entity.pdbx_description
1 polymer ?
#
loop_
_entity_poly.entity_id
_entity_poly.type
_entity_poly.pdbx_seq_one_letter_code
_entity_poly.pdbx_strand_id
1 'polypeptide(L)'
;MAAADAALLRMNEALARASAHADTYMFPRYRTVMPLAAELVAGSSLPGAVAAIALKRLYGHLVPEDVRNGTKWADDYLRDLSKGVVSLGGLDATVAQPGGRMVSRVVPKAFDWGSY
;
A
#
# COMPACT_ATOMS: atom_id res chain seq x y z
N MET A 1 -34.71 -12.99 1.90
CA MET A 1 -33.87 -12.21 2.84
C MET A 1 -32.56 -12.92 3.14
N ALA A 2 -32.57 -14.18 3.62
CA ALA A 2 -31.35 -14.92 3.99
C ALA A 2 -30.17 -14.90 2.98
N ALA A 3 -30.42 -14.98 1.68
CA ALA A 3 -29.35 -14.94 0.66
C ALA A 3 -28.66 -13.56 0.58
N ALA A 4 -29.42 -12.47 0.74
CA ALA A 4 -28.86 -11.12 0.74
C ALA A 4 -28.04 -10.87 2.00
N ASP A 5 -28.52 -11.32 3.16
CA ASP A 5 -27.80 -11.22 4.43
C ASP A 5 -26.47 -12.00 4.39
N ALA A 6 -26.50 -13.21 3.81
CA ALA A 6 -25.29 -14.00 3.61
C ALA A 6 -24.29 -13.34 2.64
N ALA A 7 -24.78 -12.66 1.60
CA ALA A 7 -23.92 -11.91 0.69
C ALA A 7 -23.26 -10.71 1.37
N LEU A 8 -24.03 -9.94 2.15
CA LEU A 8 -23.50 -8.81 2.93
C LEU A 8 -22.45 -9.26 3.95
N LEU A 9 -22.68 -10.38 4.63
CA LEU A 9 -21.72 -10.95 5.56
C LEU A 9 -20.38 -11.27 4.86
N ARG A 10 -20.43 -11.92 3.70
CA ARG A 10 -19.23 -12.23 2.91
C ARG A 10 -18.48 -10.99 2.44
N MET A 11 -19.21 -9.96 2.01
CA MET A 11 -18.61 -8.67 1.62
C MET A 11 -17.91 -8.00 2.80
N ASN A 12 -18.57 -7.94 3.96
CA ASN A 12 -17.98 -7.38 5.17
C ASN A 12 -16.74 -8.15 5.63
N GLU A 13 -16.76 -9.48 5.58
CA GLU A 13 -15.57 -10.29 5.88
C GLU A 13 -14.43 -10.05 4.88
N ALA A 14 -14.74 -9.92 3.59
CA ALA A 14 -13.73 -9.66 2.57
C ALA A 14 -13.07 -8.30 2.78
N LEU A 15 -13.86 -7.28 3.12
CA LEU A 15 -13.38 -5.94 3.48
C LEU A 15 -12.54 -5.99 4.76
N ALA A 16 -13.01 -6.63 5.83
CA ALA A 16 -12.26 -6.75 7.08
C ALA A 16 -10.89 -7.43 6.87
N ARG A 17 -10.86 -8.51 6.08
CA ARG A 17 -9.59 -9.19 5.73
C ARG A 17 -8.69 -8.34 4.83
N ALA A 18 -9.25 -7.53 3.94
CA ALA A 18 -8.49 -6.61 3.11
C ALA A 18 -7.92 -5.44 3.92
N SER A 19 -8.69 -4.87 4.84
CA SER A 19 -8.24 -3.83 5.77
C SER A 19 -7.10 -4.33 6.65
N ALA A 20 -7.25 -5.51 7.28
CA ALA A 20 -6.18 -6.12 8.06
C ALA A 20 -4.90 -6.37 7.23
N HIS A 21 -5.05 -6.69 5.95
CA HIS A 21 -3.93 -6.82 5.04
C HIS A 21 -3.24 -5.49 4.76
N ALA A 22 -4.01 -4.42 4.51
CA ALA A 22 -3.46 -3.07 4.36
C ALA A 22 -2.72 -2.62 5.63
N ASP A 23 -3.28 -2.92 6.80
CA ASP A 23 -2.67 -2.59 8.10
C ASP A 23 -1.28 -3.22 8.23
N THR A 24 -1.06 -4.45 7.76
CA THR A 24 0.28 -5.07 7.79
C THR A 24 1.34 -4.29 7.02
N TYR A 25 0.97 -3.63 5.92
CA TYR A 25 1.90 -2.81 5.13
C TYR A 25 2.12 -1.43 5.74
N MET A 26 1.09 -0.89 6.39
CA MET A 26 1.13 0.43 7.04
C MET A 26 1.82 0.39 8.40
N PHE A 27 1.70 -0.72 9.13
CA PHE A 27 2.16 -0.86 10.52
C PHE A 27 3.60 -0.38 10.74
N PRO A 28 4.61 -0.74 9.91
CA PRO A 28 5.99 -0.30 10.12
C PRO A 28 6.16 1.22 10.14
N ARG A 29 5.35 1.96 9.38
CA ARG A 29 5.49 3.42 9.18
C ARG A 29 4.50 4.23 10.01
N TYR A 30 3.27 3.75 10.12
CA TYR A 30 2.17 4.50 10.74
C TYR A 30 1.81 4.01 12.14
N ARG A 31 2.57 3.07 12.75
CA ARG A 31 2.25 2.51 14.08
C ARG A 31 1.94 3.55 15.17
N THR A 32 2.58 4.70 15.15
CA THR A 32 2.43 5.76 16.16
C THR A 32 1.16 6.58 15.98
N VAL A 33 0.56 6.52 14.80
CA VAL A 33 -0.65 7.27 14.41
C VAL A 33 -1.82 6.34 14.07
N MET A 34 -1.71 5.04 14.40
CA MET A 34 -2.79 4.07 14.27
C MET A 34 -3.68 4.12 15.53
N PRO A 35 -5.02 4.14 15.40
CA PRO A 35 -5.78 4.13 14.14
C PRO A 35 -5.70 5.46 13.39
N LEU A 36 -5.65 5.40 12.06
CA LEU A 36 -5.57 6.58 11.20
C LEU A 36 -6.84 7.46 11.35
N ALA A 37 -6.65 8.77 11.27
CA ALA A 37 -7.77 9.72 11.23
C ALA A 37 -8.65 9.50 9.99
N ALA A 38 -9.96 9.66 10.13
CA ALA A 38 -10.92 9.40 9.06
C ALA A 38 -10.69 10.30 7.84
N GLU A 39 -10.30 11.55 8.08
CA GLU A 39 -9.96 12.55 7.07
C GLU A 39 -8.73 12.13 6.26
N LEU A 40 -7.73 11.54 6.93
CA LEU A 40 -6.52 11.03 6.28
C LEU A 40 -6.85 9.83 5.38
N VAL A 41 -7.69 8.93 5.87
CA VAL A 41 -8.14 7.77 5.10
C VAL A 41 -8.93 8.23 3.87
N ALA A 42 -9.90 9.14 4.05
CA ALA A 42 -10.75 9.67 2.98
C ALA A 42 -9.95 10.50 1.95
N GLY A 43 -8.91 11.20 2.37
CA GLY A 43 -8.03 11.97 1.48
C GLY A 43 -7.01 11.13 0.70
N SER A 44 -6.95 9.81 0.95
CA SER A 44 -5.97 8.90 0.34
C SER A 44 -6.61 7.91 -0.63
N SER A 45 -5.77 7.19 -1.39
CA SER A 45 -6.24 6.08 -2.24
C SER A 45 -6.47 4.77 -1.46
N LEU A 46 -6.30 4.75 -0.13
CA LEU A 46 -6.48 3.56 0.71
C LEU A 46 -7.86 2.91 0.58
N PRO A 47 -8.99 3.64 0.64
CA PRO A 47 -10.31 3.01 0.52
C PRO A 47 -10.47 2.27 -0.82
N GLY A 48 -9.97 2.87 -1.90
CA GLY A 48 -9.97 2.25 -3.22
C GLY A 48 -9.09 0.99 -3.29
N ALA A 49 -7.89 1.05 -2.70
CA ALA A 49 -6.98 -0.10 -2.66
C ALA A 49 -7.57 -1.27 -1.85
N VAL A 50 -8.15 -0.98 -0.68
CA VAL A 50 -8.83 -1.98 0.17
C VAL A 50 -10.02 -2.59 -0.57
N ALA A 51 -10.84 -1.78 -1.24
CA ALA A 51 -11.98 -2.26 -2.02
C ALA A 51 -11.56 -3.17 -3.18
N ALA A 52 -10.49 -2.82 -3.91
CA ALA A 52 -9.94 -3.63 -4.99
C ALA A 52 -9.43 -5.00 -4.50
N ILE A 53 -8.74 -5.02 -3.35
CA ILE A 53 -8.26 -6.27 -2.73
C ILE A 53 -9.42 -7.12 -2.22
N ALA A 54 -10.44 -6.49 -1.62
CA ALA A 54 -11.65 -7.18 -1.17
C ALA A 54 -12.41 -7.81 -2.35
N LEU A 55 -12.53 -7.09 -3.47
CA LEU A 55 -13.14 -7.60 -4.70
C LEU A 55 -12.43 -8.87 -5.20
N LYS A 56 -11.10 -8.83 -5.32
CA LYS A 56 -10.29 -9.98 -5.70
C LYS A 56 -10.51 -11.18 -4.76
N ARG A 57 -10.64 -10.93 -3.44
CA ARG A 57 -10.93 -11.97 -2.44
C ARG A 57 -12.32 -12.58 -2.58
N LEU A 58 -13.33 -11.78 -2.96
CA LEU A 58 -14.69 -12.28 -3.18
C LEU A 58 -14.77 -13.24 -4.38
N TYR A 59 -14.03 -12.96 -5.45
CA TYR A 59 -13.91 -13.88 -6.60
C TYR A 59 -13.06 -15.12 -6.28
N GLY A 60 -12.09 -15.01 -5.38
CA GLY A 60 -11.26 -16.12 -4.95
C GLY A 60 -10.49 -16.76 -6.11
N HIS A 61 -10.63 -18.07 -6.30
CA HIS A 61 -9.96 -18.82 -7.36
C HIS A 61 -10.55 -18.55 -8.76
N LEU A 62 -11.75 -17.97 -8.83
CA LEU A 62 -12.44 -17.66 -10.09
C LEU A 62 -12.21 -16.21 -10.54
N VAL A 63 -11.20 -15.53 -10.00
CA VAL A 63 -10.82 -14.17 -10.42
C VAL A 63 -10.57 -14.15 -11.94
N PRO A 64 -11.40 -13.39 -12.70
CA PRO A 64 -11.14 -13.13 -14.11
C PRO A 64 -9.83 -12.37 -14.29
N GLU A 65 -9.19 -12.53 -15.44
CA GLU A 65 -7.92 -11.87 -15.73
C GLU A 65 -8.04 -10.34 -15.71
N ASP A 66 -9.13 -9.79 -16.27
CA ASP A 66 -9.40 -8.35 -16.25
C ASP A 66 -9.49 -7.80 -14.83
N VAL A 67 -10.12 -8.53 -13.91
CA VAL A 67 -10.21 -8.15 -12.49
C VAL A 67 -8.84 -8.26 -11.82
N ARG A 68 -8.05 -9.29 -12.14
CA ARG A 68 -6.69 -9.45 -11.63
C ARG A 68 -5.80 -8.28 -12.05
N ASN A 69 -5.84 -7.90 -13.31
CA ASN A 69 -5.05 -6.81 -13.87
C ASN A 69 -5.54 -5.46 -13.34
N GLY A 70 -6.86 -5.25 -13.30
CA GLY A 70 -7.49 -4.03 -12.80
C GLY A 70 -7.34 -3.80 -11.29
N THR A 71 -7.03 -4.85 -10.50
CA THR A 71 -6.81 -4.73 -9.04
C THR A 71 -5.33 -4.80 -8.65
N LYS A 72 -4.43 -5.12 -9.59
CA LYS A 72 -2.98 -5.26 -9.32
C LYS A 72 -2.36 -3.99 -8.73
N TRP A 73 -2.81 -2.82 -9.19
CA TRP A 73 -2.30 -1.54 -8.69
C TRP A 73 -2.50 -1.37 -7.18
N ALA A 74 -3.50 -2.01 -6.57
CA ALA A 74 -3.78 -1.89 -5.15
C ALA A 74 -2.72 -2.61 -4.30
N ASP A 75 -2.30 -3.80 -4.74
CA ASP A 75 -1.19 -4.54 -4.14
C ASP A 75 0.13 -3.75 -4.29
N ASP A 76 0.37 -3.16 -5.47
CA ASP A 76 1.56 -2.35 -5.74
C ASP A 76 1.55 -1.04 -4.92
N TYR A 77 0.40 -0.37 -4.79
CA TYR A 77 0.22 0.83 -3.97
C TYR A 77 0.54 0.56 -2.49
N LEU A 78 0.04 -0.52 -1.90
CA LEU A 78 0.34 -0.87 -0.51
C LEU A 78 1.83 -1.19 -0.31
N ARG A 79 2.45 -1.86 -1.28
CA ARG A 79 3.89 -2.14 -1.26
C ARG A 79 4.70 -0.84 -1.34
N ASP A 80 4.32 0.08 -2.20
CA ASP A 80 5.00 1.37 -2.38
C ASP A 80 4.78 2.32 -1.20
N LEU A 81 3.60 2.25 -0.58
CA LEU A 81 3.30 2.88 0.70
C LEU A 81 4.20 2.31 1.82
N SER A 82 4.37 0.99 1.89
CA SER A 82 5.26 0.39 2.90
C SER A 82 6.73 0.76 2.69
N LYS A 83 7.17 0.96 1.44
CA LYS A 83 8.52 1.39 1.09
C LYS A 83 8.78 2.88 1.26
N GLY A 84 7.74 3.71 1.40
CA GLY A 84 7.90 5.17 1.43
C GLY A 84 8.00 5.86 0.09
N VAL A 85 7.64 5.18 -0.99
CA VAL A 85 7.53 5.79 -2.33
C VAL A 85 6.28 6.66 -2.41
N VAL A 86 5.20 6.21 -1.78
CA VAL A 86 3.93 6.95 -1.67
C VAL A 86 3.63 7.23 -0.19
N SER A 87 2.88 8.29 0.08
CA SER A 87 2.47 8.71 1.41
C SER A 87 0.96 8.96 1.45
N LEU A 88 0.37 8.83 2.65
CA LEU A 88 -1.03 9.18 2.91
C LEU A 88 -1.24 10.70 3.06
N GLY A 89 -0.18 11.50 3.15
CA GLY A 89 -0.26 12.96 3.28
C GLY A 89 -0.37 13.48 4.72
N GLY A 90 -0.45 12.60 5.73
CA GLY A 90 -0.34 12.94 7.16
C GLY A 90 1.11 12.96 7.64
N LEU A 91 1.35 13.09 8.96
CA LEU A 91 2.69 13.04 9.60
C LEU A 91 3.42 11.72 9.31
N ASP A 92 3.94 11.62 8.09
CA ASP A 92 4.91 10.65 7.63
C ASP A 92 6.30 11.15 8.06
N ALA A 93 6.44 11.39 9.37
CA ALA A 93 7.65 11.97 9.97
C ALA A 93 8.85 11.02 9.92
N THR A 94 8.62 9.78 9.49
CA THR A 94 9.65 8.75 9.28
C THR A 94 9.49 8.11 7.90
N VAL A 95 9.74 8.89 6.85
CA VAL A 95 10.16 8.34 5.56
C VAL A 95 11.54 7.68 5.73
N ALA A 96 11.76 6.52 5.10
CA ALA A 96 13.06 5.85 5.07
C ALA A 96 14.17 6.73 4.44
N GLN A 97 13.78 7.79 3.71
CA GLN A 97 14.65 8.88 3.29
C GLN A 97 13.95 10.22 3.55
N PRO A 98 14.50 11.11 4.40
CA PRO A 98 13.99 12.47 4.48
C PRO A 98 14.06 13.13 3.09
N GLY A 99 12.94 13.69 2.65
CA GLY A 99 12.84 14.40 1.38
C GLY A 99 13.88 15.53 1.33
N GLY A 100 14.85 15.41 0.42
CA GLY A 100 15.93 16.39 0.26
C GLY A 100 17.36 15.82 0.13
N ARG A 101 17.57 14.50 0.25
CA ARG A 101 18.90 13.91 -0.04
C ARG A 101 18.81 12.84 -1.13
N MET A 102 19.01 13.27 -2.37
CA MET A 102 19.47 12.39 -3.43
C MET A 102 20.90 11.93 -3.05
N VAL A 103 21.06 10.74 -2.48
CA VAL A 103 22.38 10.15 -2.28
C VAL A 103 22.83 9.63 -3.63
N SER A 104 23.47 10.49 -4.43
CA SER A 104 24.26 10.03 -5.57
C SER A 104 25.47 9.29 -5.01
N ARG A 105 25.47 7.97 -5.13
CA ARG A 105 26.68 7.17 -4.85
C ARG A 105 27.56 7.27 -6.10
N VAL A 106 28.29 8.38 -6.24
CA VAL A 106 29.37 8.47 -7.19
C VAL A 106 30.47 7.54 -6.68
N VAL A 107 30.72 6.45 -7.40
CA VAL A 107 31.94 5.66 -7.21
C VAL A 107 33.09 6.56 -7.69
N PRO A 108 34.02 7.01 -6.83
CA PRO A 108 35.16 7.76 -7.30
C PRO A 108 36.06 6.80 -8.08
N LYS A 109 35.98 6.85 -9.41
CA LYS A 109 36.99 6.23 -10.27
C LYS A 109 38.21 7.14 -10.22
N ALA A 110 39.02 7.00 -9.18
CA ALA A 110 40.35 7.56 -9.16
C ALA A 110 41.17 6.80 -10.20
N PHE A 111 41.30 7.39 -11.39
CA PHE A 111 42.29 6.96 -12.37
C PHE A 111 43.62 7.57 -11.93
N ASP A 112 44.55 6.70 -11.53
CA ASP A 112 45.88 7.09 -11.07
C ASP A 112 46.76 7.43 -12.28
N TRP A 113 46.99 8.72 -12.49
CA TRP A 113 47.89 9.25 -13.53
C TRP A 113 49.37 9.19 -13.14
N GLY A 114 49.72 8.75 -11.93
CA GLY A 114 51.11 8.68 -11.45
C GLY A 114 51.91 7.47 -11.93
N SER A 115 51.34 6.64 -12.81
CA SER A 115 51.97 5.41 -13.32
C SER A 115 52.17 5.39 -14.84
N TYR A 116 52.14 6.54 -15.50
CA TYR A 116 52.57 6.70 -16.90
C TYR A 116 53.74 7.68 -17.02
#